data_AF-A0A6N7KL51-F1
#
_entry.id   AF-A0A6N7KL51-F1
#
_cell.length_a   1.000
_cell.length_b   1.000
_cell.length_c   1.000
_cell.angle_alpha   90.00
_cell.angle_beta   90.00
_cell.angle_gamma   90.00
#
_symmetry.space_group_name_H-M   'P 1'
#
loop_
_entity.id
_entity.type
_entity.pdbx_description
1 polymer ?
#
loop_
_entity_poly.entity_id
_entity_poly.type
_entity_poly.pdbx_seq_one_letter_code
_entity_poly.pdbx_strand_id
1 'polypeptide(L)'
;MTTSRPRRPWPDGDGERKEVAAMEALRLIKTARHALAEARHVPDVLAEARQAALLTEAVGARLAELDDEELAGLGRQLSEAGAHASVCLDRSVVRAAVLSGGRVRGLAELGELGPTLGALDGLLRELGETLVVLACGADTEGLYWTCIDAVDAVAECKDLAVRLREAAGTALGGVEAEPAGRGAPLLVVRLGPPGEAQAPDYRLPGATEASEVSVPAG
;
A
#
# COMPACT_ATOMS: atom_id res chain seq x y z
N MET A 1 39.17 -61.80 9.32
CA MET A 1 39.56 -60.37 9.34
C MET A 1 38.96 -59.71 8.13
N THR A 2 37.82 -59.03 8.29
CA THR A 2 37.23 -58.20 7.23
C THR A 2 36.60 -57.00 7.92
N THR A 3 37.21 -55.83 7.75
CA THR A 3 36.90 -54.59 8.45
C THR A 3 35.65 -53.94 7.85
N SER A 4 34.60 -53.81 8.67
CA SER A 4 33.43 -53.01 8.39
C SER A 4 33.79 -51.52 8.45
N ARG A 5 33.56 -50.77 7.37
CA ARG A 5 33.66 -49.29 7.36
C ARG A 5 32.27 -48.70 7.59
N PRO A 6 32.09 -47.76 8.54
CA PRO A 6 30.82 -47.06 8.68
C PRO A 6 30.66 -46.03 7.54
N ARG A 7 29.49 -46.05 6.90
CA ARG A 7 29.05 -44.98 5.98
C ARG A 7 28.80 -43.72 6.82
N ARG A 8 29.44 -42.62 6.46
CA ARG A 8 29.14 -41.31 7.05
C ARG A 8 27.77 -40.83 6.54
N PRO A 9 26.95 -40.16 7.36
CA PRO A 9 25.76 -39.46 6.88
C PRO A 9 26.17 -38.25 6.05
N TRP A 10 25.51 -38.05 4.91
CA TRP A 10 25.58 -36.80 4.15
C TRP A 10 24.82 -35.71 4.92
N PRO A 11 25.29 -34.45 4.93
CA PRO A 11 24.53 -33.36 5.53
C PRO A 11 23.34 -32.99 4.62
N ASP A 12 22.16 -32.83 5.21
CA ASP A 12 20.94 -32.41 4.53
C ASP A 12 21.12 -30.98 3.97
N GLY A 13 21.26 -30.86 2.65
CA GLY A 13 21.32 -29.58 1.93
C GLY A 13 19.99 -28.85 1.82
N ASP A 14 19.03 -29.16 2.69
CA ASP A 14 17.65 -28.67 2.61
C ASP A 14 17.45 -27.35 3.40
N GLY A 15 18.39 -27.01 4.29
CA GLY A 15 18.37 -25.77 5.07
C GLY A 15 18.68 -24.52 4.23
N GLU A 16 19.77 -24.55 3.46
CA GLU A 16 20.21 -23.39 2.65
C GLU A 16 19.29 -23.10 1.46
N ARG A 17 18.53 -24.09 0.96
CA ARG A 17 17.54 -23.86 -0.12
C ARG A 17 16.22 -23.28 0.38
N LYS A 18 15.87 -23.45 1.67
CA LYS A 18 14.66 -22.85 2.25
C LYS A 18 14.85 -21.36 2.54
N GLU A 19 16.05 -20.95 2.95
CA GLU A 19 16.35 -19.57 3.32
C GLU A 19 16.41 -18.62 2.10
N VAL A 20 16.78 -19.14 0.91
CA VAL A 20 16.83 -18.36 -0.34
C VAL A 20 15.46 -18.32 -1.06
N ALA A 21 14.45 -19.06 -0.58
CA ALA A 21 13.12 -19.15 -1.20
C ALA A 21 11.99 -18.48 -0.38
N ALA A 22 12.23 -18.10 0.88
CA ALA A 22 11.30 -17.33 1.69
C ALA A 22 11.41 -15.84 1.32
N MET A 23 10.38 -15.27 0.69
CA MET A 23 10.38 -13.85 0.37
C MET A 23 9.57 -13.08 1.40
N GLU A 24 10.20 -12.04 1.94
CA GLU A 24 9.58 -11.10 2.86
C GLU A 24 8.51 -10.24 2.15
N ALA A 25 7.37 -10.05 2.81
CA ALA A 25 6.25 -9.25 2.32
C ALA A 25 6.66 -7.84 1.86
N LEU A 26 7.47 -7.14 2.66
CA LEU A 26 7.92 -5.78 2.34
C LEU A 26 8.67 -5.72 1.01
N ARG A 27 9.52 -6.72 0.72
CA ARG A 27 10.27 -6.80 -0.54
C ARG A 27 9.34 -7.06 -1.72
N LEU A 28 8.36 -7.95 -1.54
CA LEU A 28 7.35 -8.23 -2.56
C LEU A 28 6.50 -7.00 -2.86
N ILE A 29 6.07 -6.25 -1.85
CA ILE A 29 5.27 -5.03 -2.01
C ILE A 29 6.05 -3.98 -2.79
N LYS A 30 7.32 -3.74 -2.43
CA LYS A 30 8.19 -2.80 -3.18
C LYS A 30 8.35 -3.23 -4.65
N THR A 31 8.51 -4.52 -4.89
CA THR A 31 8.62 -5.09 -6.24
C THR A 31 7.30 -4.96 -7.01
N ALA A 32 6.15 -5.09 -6.34
CA ALA A 32 4.84 -4.89 -6.92
C ALA A 32 4.61 -3.44 -7.33
N ARG A 33 4.93 -2.47 -6.46
CA ARG A 33 4.86 -1.03 -6.78
C ARG A 33 5.74 -0.66 -7.96
N HIS A 34 6.97 -1.16 -8.00
CA HIS A 34 7.87 -0.89 -9.13
C HIS A 34 7.32 -1.48 -10.44
N ALA A 35 6.82 -2.72 -10.43
CA ALA A 35 6.24 -3.33 -11.63
C ALA A 35 4.99 -2.57 -12.12
N LEU A 36 4.11 -2.16 -11.20
CA LEU A 36 2.93 -1.35 -11.53
C LEU A 36 3.36 -0.01 -12.15
N ALA A 37 4.36 0.65 -11.57
CA ALA A 37 4.90 1.90 -12.09
C ALA A 37 5.63 1.75 -13.43
N GLU A 38 6.11 0.56 -13.79
CA GLU A 38 6.78 0.26 -15.05
C GLU A 38 5.84 -0.24 -16.16
N ALA A 39 4.63 -0.68 -15.83
CA ALA A 39 3.64 -1.08 -16.82
C ALA A 39 3.25 0.10 -17.73
N ARG A 40 3.12 -0.16 -19.04
CA ARG A 40 2.86 0.87 -20.07
C ARG A 40 1.61 0.61 -20.89
N HIS A 41 1.16 -0.63 -20.96
CA HIS A 41 -0.01 -1.01 -21.73
C HIS A 41 -1.13 -1.48 -20.79
N VAL A 42 -2.38 -1.21 -21.16
CA VAL A 42 -3.56 -1.56 -20.36
C VAL A 42 -3.54 -3.02 -19.87
N PRO A 43 -3.23 -4.03 -20.72
CA PRO A 43 -3.17 -5.42 -20.26
C PRO A 43 -2.09 -5.67 -19.20
N ASP A 44 -0.93 -5.02 -19.32
CA ASP A 44 0.16 -5.16 -18.35
C ASP A 44 -0.22 -4.50 -17.03
N VAL A 45 -0.83 -3.32 -17.07
CA VAL A 45 -1.30 -2.61 -15.87
C VAL A 45 -2.34 -3.45 -15.14
N LEU A 46 -3.30 -4.05 -15.85
CA LEU A 46 -4.31 -4.93 -15.25
C LEU A 46 -3.70 -6.22 -14.68
N ALA A 47 -2.70 -6.79 -15.33
CA ALA A 47 -1.98 -7.96 -14.82
C ALA A 47 -1.22 -7.61 -13.52
N GLU A 48 -0.53 -6.46 -13.47
CA GLU A 48 0.20 -6.02 -12.29
C GLU A 48 -0.74 -5.59 -11.16
N ALA A 49 -1.87 -4.95 -11.48
CA ALA A 49 -2.95 -4.67 -10.54
C ALA A 49 -3.46 -5.95 -9.88
N ARG A 50 -3.69 -7.00 -10.68
CA ARG A 50 -4.14 -8.30 -10.16
C ARG A 50 -3.07 -8.97 -9.29
N GLN A 51 -1.80 -8.87 -9.64
CA GLN A 51 -0.70 -9.36 -8.79
C GLN A 51 -0.65 -8.60 -7.45
N ALA A 52 -0.88 -7.29 -7.46
CA ALA A 52 -0.97 -6.49 -6.24
C ALA A 52 -2.16 -6.93 -5.36
N ALA A 53 -3.33 -7.18 -5.94
CA ALA A 53 -4.49 -7.68 -5.21
C ALA A 53 -4.24 -9.06 -4.57
N LEU A 54 -3.64 -10.01 -5.31
CA LEU A 54 -3.24 -11.30 -4.77
C LEU A 54 -2.18 -11.18 -3.66
N LEU A 55 -1.27 -10.21 -3.76
CA LEU A 55 -0.29 -9.95 -2.72
C LEU A 55 -0.97 -9.44 -1.45
N THR A 56 -1.94 -8.53 -1.59
CA THR A 56 -2.79 -8.07 -0.48
C THR A 56 -3.53 -9.22 0.18
N GLU A 57 -4.13 -10.11 -0.61
CA GLU A 57 -4.78 -11.33 -0.11
C GLU A 57 -3.80 -12.16 0.73
N ALA A 58 -2.62 -12.46 0.18
CA ALA A 58 -1.63 -13.29 0.87
C ALA A 58 -1.09 -12.64 2.16
N VAL A 59 -0.91 -11.31 2.17
CA VAL A 59 -0.55 -10.58 3.39
C VAL A 59 -1.68 -10.68 4.43
N GLY A 60 -2.94 -10.50 4.02
CA GLY A 60 -4.10 -10.70 4.88
C GLY A 60 -4.17 -12.11 5.47
N ALA A 61 -3.96 -13.13 4.65
CA ALA A 61 -3.93 -14.52 5.08
C ALA A 61 -2.83 -14.78 6.14
N ARG A 62 -1.65 -14.16 6.01
CA ARG A 62 -0.61 -14.25 7.04
C ARG A 62 -0.96 -13.51 8.32
N LEU A 63 -1.60 -12.35 8.22
CA LEU A 63 -2.07 -11.61 9.40
C LEU A 63 -3.14 -12.40 10.15
N ALA A 64 -3.98 -13.15 9.43
CA ALA A 64 -4.99 -14.04 10.01
C ALA A 64 -4.41 -15.22 10.82
N GLU A 65 -3.12 -15.53 10.66
CA GLU A 65 -2.39 -16.57 11.39
C GLU A 65 -1.75 -16.05 12.68
N LEU A 66 -1.82 -14.74 12.98
CA LEU A 66 -1.27 -14.16 14.21
C LEU A 66 -2.13 -14.53 15.44
N ASP A 67 -1.49 -14.60 16.61
CA ASP A 67 -2.16 -14.92 17.88
C ASP A 67 -3.03 -13.77 18.43
N ASP A 68 -2.85 -12.55 17.92
CA ASP A 68 -3.65 -11.37 18.30
C ASP A 68 -5.01 -11.40 17.59
N GLU A 69 -6.10 -11.50 18.36
CA GLU A 69 -7.46 -11.70 17.82
C GLU A 69 -7.94 -10.54 16.93
N GLU A 70 -7.61 -9.30 17.29
CA GLU A 70 -7.98 -8.12 16.51
C GLU A 70 -7.25 -8.10 15.17
N LEU A 71 -5.92 -8.29 15.19
CA LEU A 71 -5.11 -8.38 13.98
C LEU A 71 -5.50 -9.57 13.11
N ALA A 72 -5.80 -10.72 13.70
CA ALA A 72 -6.21 -11.90 12.97
C ALA A 72 -7.59 -11.73 12.30
N GLY A 73 -8.54 -11.07 12.99
CA GLY A 73 -9.85 -10.73 12.45
C GLY A 73 -9.75 -9.77 11.26
N LEU A 74 -8.99 -8.70 11.41
CA LEU A 74 -8.73 -7.75 10.32
C LEU A 74 -7.95 -8.38 9.17
N GLY A 75 -7.00 -9.28 9.46
CA GLY A 75 -6.25 -10.04 8.48
C GLY A 75 -7.13 -10.90 7.58
N ARG A 76 -8.13 -11.60 8.15
CA ARG A 76 -9.12 -12.35 7.36
C ARG A 76 -9.93 -11.46 6.44
N GLN A 77 -10.43 -10.34 6.96
CA GLN A 77 -11.16 -9.35 6.14
C GLN A 77 -10.30 -8.83 4.99
N LEU A 78 -9.03 -8.52 5.26
CA LEU A 78 -8.09 -8.07 4.23
C LEU A 78 -7.83 -9.17 3.19
N SER A 79 -7.72 -10.43 3.62
CA SER A 79 -7.55 -11.57 2.73
C SER A 79 -8.74 -11.70 1.77
N GLU A 80 -9.96 -11.63 2.29
CA GLU A 80 -11.21 -11.72 1.52
C GLU A 80 -11.36 -10.55 0.55
N ALA A 81 -11.09 -9.32 1.00
CA ALA A 81 -11.14 -8.13 0.16
C ALA A 81 -10.09 -8.18 -0.97
N GLY A 82 -8.87 -8.63 -0.66
CA GLY A 82 -7.80 -8.82 -1.66
C GLY A 82 -8.16 -9.87 -2.70
N ALA A 83 -8.75 -10.99 -2.26
CA ALA A 83 -9.25 -12.04 -3.16
C ALA A 83 -10.34 -11.50 -4.09
N HIS A 84 -11.30 -10.74 -3.54
CA HIS A 84 -12.36 -10.10 -4.31
C HIS A 84 -11.81 -9.12 -5.36
N ALA A 85 -10.89 -8.23 -4.98
CA ALA A 85 -10.23 -7.32 -5.91
C ALA A 85 -9.51 -8.07 -7.04
N SER A 86 -8.86 -9.20 -6.74
CA SER A 86 -8.19 -10.03 -7.74
C SER A 86 -9.17 -10.62 -8.77
N VAL A 87 -10.37 -11.00 -8.32
CA VAL A 87 -11.45 -11.54 -9.17
C VAL A 87 -12.04 -10.46 -10.08
N CYS A 88 -12.24 -9.24 -9.58
CA CYS A 88 -12.67 -8.11 -10.41
C CYS A 88 -11.70 -7.90 -11.59
N LEU A 89 -10.39 -7.98 -11.32
CA LEU A 89 -9.33 -7.78 -12.30
C LEU A 89 -9.09 -8.98 -13.24
N ASP A 90 -9.49 -10.20 -12.85
CA ASP A 90 -9.36 -11.42 -13.66
C ASP A 90 -10.25 -11.40 -14.91
N ARG A 91 -11.38 -10.69 -14.86
CA ARG A 91 -12.39 -10.63 -15.94
C ARG A 91 -11.87 -10.04 -17.26
N SER A 92 -10.75 -9.32 -17.24
CA SER A 92 -10.20 -8.59 -18.40
C SER A 92 -8.87 -9.17 -18.94
N VAL A 93 -8.20 -10.04 -18.19
CA VAL A 93 -6.88 -10.55 -18.59
C VAL A 93 -7.02 -11.70 -19.58
N VAL A 94 -6.71 -11.44 -20.86
CA VAL A 94 -6.55 -12.49 -21.87
C VAL A 94 -5.47 -13.48 -21.40
N ARG A 95 -5.82 -14.76 -21.47
CA ARG A 95 -5.23 -16.00 -20.90
C ARG A 95 -3.70 -16.23 -20.95
N ALA A 96 -2.88 -15.27 -21.39
CA ALA A 96 -1.43 -15.41 -21.46
C ALA A 96 -0.71 -15.21 -20.11
N ALA A 97 -1.25 -14.41 -19.18
CA ALA A 97 -0.62 -14.17 -17.87
C ALA A 97 -0.91 -15.25 -16.80
N VAL A 98 -1.83 -16.19 -17.08
CA VAL A 98 -2.30 -17.23 -16.13
C VAL A 98 -1.24 -18.31 -15.86
N LEU A 99 -0.18 -18.41 -16.67
CA LEU A 99 0.82 -19.49 -16.58
C LEU A 99 2.01 -19.18 -15.65
N SER A 100 2.17 -17.93 -15.22
CA SER A 100 3.19 -17.58 -14.24
C SER A 100 2.53 -17.67 -12.87
N GLY A 101 2.78 -18.74 -12.12
CA GLY A 101 2.43 -18.77 -10.70
C GLY A 101 2.93 -17.49 -10.06
N GLY A 102 2.00 -16.59 -9.71
CA GLY A 102 2.26 -15.17 -9.50
C GLY A 102 3.37 -14.92 -8.49
N ARG A 103 3.97 -13.72 -8.51
CA ARG A 103 5.07 -13.32 -7.60
C ARG A 103 4.75 -13.58 -6.13
N VAL A 104 3.46 -13.61 -5.81
CA VAL A 104 2.85 -13.93 -4.51
C VAL A 104 3.19 -15.34 -4.00
N ARG A 105 3.46 -16.33 -4.87
CA ARG A 105 3.77 -17.72 -4.46
C ARG A 105 5.03 -17.85 -3.60
N GLY A 106 5.85 -16.81 -3.54
CA GLY A 106 7.05 -16.73 -2.69
C GLY A 106 6.85 -16.09 -1.32
N LEU A 107 5.64 -15.59 -0.98
CA LEU A 107 5.38 -14.96 0.31
C LEU A 107 5.41 -16.00 1.44
N ALA A 108 6.50 -15.99 2.21
CA ALA A 108 6.67 -16.88 3.34
C ALA A 108 6.58 -16.15 4.69
N GLU A 109 6.99 -14.88 4.72
CA GLU A 109 7.18 -14.12 5.95
C GLU A 109 6.60 -12.71 5.83
N LEU A 110 5.95 -12.23 6.91
CA LEU A 110 5.43 -10.86 6.99
C LEU A 110 6.52 -9.81 7.24
N GLY A 111 7.60 -10.18 7.93
CA GLY A 111 8.61 -9.23 8.42
C GLY A 111 8.06 -8.29 9.49
N GLU A 112 8.59 -7.08 9.56
CA GLU A 112 8.14 -6.05 10.51
C GLU A 112 6.75 -5.50 10.12
N LEU A 113 5.77 -5.59 11.02
CA LEU A 113 4.37 -5.23 10.73
C LEU A 113 4.19 -3.76 10.31
N GLY A 114 4.78 -2.82 11.05
CA GLY A 114 4.63 -1.38 10.77
C GLY A 114 5.10 -0.99 9.36
N PRO A 115 6.35 -1.27 8.98
CA PRO A 115 6.87 -1.04 7.63
C PRO A 115 6.09 -1.79 6.54
N THR A 116 5.74 -3.06 6.76
CA THR A 116 4.98 -3.86 5.79
C THR A 116 3.60 -3.27 5.53
N LEU A 117 2.84 -2.94 6.57
CA LEU A 117 1.51 -2.35 6.44
C LEU A 117 1.57 -0.94 5.84
N GLY A 118 2.58 -0.13 6.18
CA GLY A 118 2.80 1.18 5.56
C GLY A 118 3.14 1.07 4.06
N ALA A 119 3.91 0.07 3.66
CA ALA A 119 4.20 -0.18 2.26
C ALA A 119 2.96 -0.68 1.50
N LEU A 120 2.14 -1.53 2.14
CA LEU A 120 0.90 -2.04 1.57
C LEU A 120 -0.12 -0.92 1.33
N ASP A 121 -0.34 -0.04 2.31
CA ASP A 121 -1.18 1.16 2.17
C ASP A 121 -0.74 2.03 0.97
N GLY A 122 0.58 2.24 0.83
CA GLY A 122 1.14 2.93 -0.32
C GLY A 122 0.86 2.25 -1.66
N LEU A 123 0.98 0.91 -1.73
CA LEU A 123 0.65 0.12 -2.92
C LEU A 123 -0.84 0.22 -3.27
N LEU A 124 -1.72 0.09 -2.29
CA LEU A 124 -3.19 0.15 -2.49
C LEU A 124 -3.62 1.53 -2.99
N ARG A 125 -3.00 2.60 -2.48
CA ARG A 125 -3.23 3.96 -3.01
C ARG A 125 -2.81 4.09 -4.48
N GLU A 126 -1.58 3.68 -4.82
CA GLU A 126 -1.07 3.75 -6.20
C GLU A 126 -1.92 2.90 -7.15
N LEU A 127 -2.37 1.73 -6.68
CA LEU A 127 -3.27 0.85 -7.41
C LEU A 127 -4.61 1.54 -7.68
N GLY A 128 -5.26 2.10 -6.66
CA GLY A 128 -6.53 2.82 -6.81
C GLY A 128 -6.42 4.00 -7.79
N GLU A 129 -5.38 4.82 -7.65
CA GLU A 129 -5.09 5.93 -8.56
C GLU A 129 -4.90 5.46 -10.01
N THR A 130 -4.14 4.39 -10.20
CA THR A 130 -3.89 3.79 -11.53
C THR A 130 -5.19 3.29 -12.17
N LEU A 131 -6.04 2.61 -11.40
CA LEU A 131 -7.32 2.09 -11.90
C LEU A 131 -8.30 3.20 -12.26
N VAL A 132 -8.34 4.30 -11.50
CA VAL A 132 -9.14 5.47 -11.85
C VAL A 132 -8.67 6.08 -13.17
N VAL A 133 -7.35 6.22 -13.37
CA VAL A 133 -6.79 6.72 -14.63
C VAL A 133 -7.18 5.81 -15.81
N LEU A 134 -7.09 4.49 -15.64
CA LEU A 134 -7.55 3.54 -16.66
C LEU A 134 -9.04 3.65 -16.95
N ALA A 135 -9.89 3.80 -15.93
CA ALA A 135 -11.32 3.98 -16.11
C ALA A 135 -11.63 5.24 -16.92
N CYS A 136 -10.96 6.36 -16.62
CA CYS A 136 -11.12 7.61 -17.37
C CYS A 136 -10.67 7.51 -18.83
N GLY A 137 -9.70 6.65 -19.12
CA GLY A 137 -9.18 6.40 -20.47
C GLY A 137 -9.78 5.18 -21.17
N ALA A 138 -10.79 4.54 -20.59
CA ALA A 138 -11.33 3.29 -21.10
C ALA A 138 -11.99 3.47 -22.48
N ASP A 139 -11.55 2.66 -23.44
CA ASP A 139 -12.06 2.60 -24.81
C ASP A 139 -13.27 1.67 -24.96
N THR A 140 -13.54 0.86 -23.94
CA THR A 140 -14.69 -0.04 -23.87
C THR A 140 -15.42 0.08 -22.55
N GLU A 141 -16.74 -0.11 -22.59
CA GLU A 141 -17.58 -0.16 -21.39
C GLU A 141 -17.15 -1.30 -20.44
N GLY A 142 -16.71 -2.43 -20.99
CA GLY A 142 -16.20 -3.56 -20.19
C GLY A 142 -14.94 -3.20 -19.39
N LEU A 143 -13.99 -2.48 -19.99
CA LEU A 143 -12.79 -2.01 -19.29
C LEU A 143 -13.16 -0.98 -18.22
N TYR A 144 -14.05 -0.04 -18.54
CA TYR A 144 -14.55 0.95 -17.58
C TYR A 144 -15.12 0.26 -16.33
N TRP A 145 -16.11 -0.63 -16.49
CA TRP A 145 -16.74 -1.30 -15.35
C TRP A 145 -15.78 -2.21 -14.59
N THR A 146 -14.87 -2.91 -15.29
CA THR A 146 -13.82 -3.69 -14.63
C THR A 146 -12.98 -2.80 -13.70
N CYS A 147 -12.60 -1.61 -14.14
CA CYS A 147 -11.83 -0.68 -13.33
C CYS A 147 -12.64 -0.12 -12.15
N ILE A 148 -13.92 0.20 -12.35
CA ILE A 148 -14.80 0.68 -11.27
C ILE A 148 -14.97 -0.40 -10.18
N ASP A 149 -15.34 -1.62 -10.56
CA ASP A 149 -15.47 -2.75 -9.62
C ASP A 149 -14.17 -3.00 -8.84
N ALA A 150 -13.02 -2.84 -9.50
CA ALA A 150 -11.72 -2.99 -8.87
C ALA A 150 -11.36 -1.83 -7.94
N VAL A 151 -11.71 -0.58 -8.28
CA VAL A 151 -11.50 0.59 -7.41
C VAL A 151 -12.27 0.44 -6.10
N ASP A 152 -13.52 0.02 -6.17
CA ASP A 152 -14.35 -0.18 -4.97
C ASP A 152 -13.77 -1.27 -4.06
N ALA A 153 -13.33 -2.40 -4.64
CA ALA A 153 -12.67 -3.47 -3.88
C ALA A 153 -11.31 -3.04 -3.29
N VAL A 154 -10.54 -2.21 -4.00
CA VAL A 154 -9.26 -1.67 -3.50
C VAL A 154 -9.48 -0.64 -2.39
N ALA A 155 -10.56 0.15 -2.45
CA ALA A 155 -10.91 1.08 -1.38
C ALA A 155 -11.20 0.34 -0.07
N GLU A 156 -11.93 -0.77 -0.12
CA GLU A 156 -12.15 -1.64 1.04
C GLU A 156 -10.84 -2.19 1.62
N CYS A 157 -9.94 -2.67 0.76
CA CYS A 157 -8.60 -3.12 1.18
C CYS A 157 -7.82 -2.01 1.90
N LYS A 158 -7.91 -0.77 1.41
CA LYS A 158 -7.21 0.38 1.96
C LYS A 158 -7.75 0.74 3.35
N ASP A 159 -9.06 0.76 3.53
CA ASP A 159 -9.68 1.02 4.82
C ASP A 159 -9.26 -0.03 5.86
N LEU A 160 -9.18 -1.30 5.45
CA LEU A 160 -8.66 -2.39 6.29
C LEU A 160 -7.17 -2.22 6.61
N ALA A 161 -6.34 -1.80 5.65
CA ALA A 161 -4.92 -1.55 5.88
C ALA A 161 -4.69 -0.42 6.90
N VAL A 162 -5.52 0.63 6.89
CA VAL A 162 -5.48 1.70 7.91
C VAL A 162 -5.80 1.14 9.29
N ARG A 163 -6.91 0.39 9.42
CA ARG A 163 -7.33 -0.23 10.70
C ARG A 163 -6.27 -1.20 11.24
N LEU A 164 -5.64 -1.98 10.37
CA LEU A 164 -4.53 -2.87 10.74
C LEU A 164 -3.33 -2.10 11.28
N ARG A 165 -3.00 -0.94 10.72
CA ARG A 165 -1.89 -0.11 11.24
C ARG A 165 -2.19 0.47 12.60
N GLU A 166 -3.44 0.87 12.84
CA GLU A 166 -3.90 1.36 14.14
C GLU A 166 -3.79 0.24 15.20
N ALA A 167 -4.34 -0.95 14.90
CA ALA A 167 -4.27 -2.12 15.76
C ALA A 167 -2.81 -2.60 15.99
N ALA A 168 -1.95 -2.55 14.98
CA ALA A 168 -0.54 -2.88 15.14
C ALA A 168 0.18 -1.86 16.04
N GLY A 169 -0.18 -0.58 15.96
CA GLY A 169 0.36 0.47 16.81
C GLY A 169 -0.04 0.31 18.28
N THR A 170 -1.27 -0.11 18.57
CA THR A 170 -1.74 -0.37 19.94
C THR A 170 -1.09 -1.64 20.50
N ALA A 171 -0.94 -2.70 19.72
CA ALA A 171 -0.27 -3.93 20.13
C ALA A 171 1.22 -3.71 20.45
N LEU A 172 1.92 -2.92 19.63
CA LEU A 172 3.33 -2.58 19.85
C LEU A 172 3.54 -1.57 20.98
N GLY A 173 2.57 -0.69 21.22
CA GLY A 173 2.57 0.27 22.33
C GLY A 173 2.14 -0.30 23.68
N GLY A 174 1.56 -1.51 23.70
CA GLY A 174 0.96 -2.12 24.89
C GLY A 174 1.92 -2.71 25.93
N VAL A 175 3.24 -2.68 25.70
CA VAL A 175 4.26 -3.20 26.64
C VAL A 175 4.84 -2.11 27.57
N GLU A 176 4.50 -0.83 27.38
CA GLU A 176 4.92 0.25 28.28
C GLU A 176 3.70 1.10 28.72
N ALA A 177 2.98 0.57 29.72
CA ALA A 177 2.17 1.38 30.62
C ALA A 177 2.17 0.76 32.02
N GLU A 178 3.36 0.61 32.61
CA GLU A 178 3.48 0.63 34.07
C GLU A 178 2.92 1.99 34.56
N PRO A 179 1.98 2.04 35.52
CA PRO A 179 1.43 3.28 36.02
C PRO A 179 2.45 3.94 36.93
N ALA A 180 3.44 4.60 36.33
CA ALA A 180 4.32 5.52 37.03
C ALA A 180 3.50 6.73 37.47
N GLY A 181 2.98 6.64 38.68
CA GLY A 181 2.41 7.77 39.38
C GLY A 181 3.40 8.93 39.44
N ARG A 182 2.81 10.12 39.58
CA ARG A 182 3.44 11.40 39.96
C ARG A 182 3.95 12.27 38.82
N GLY A 183 2.98 12.96 38.21
CA GLY A 183 2.97 14.41 38.06
C GLY A 183 4.23 15.09 37.51
N ALA A 184 4.18 15.43 36.23
CA ALA A 184 4.81 16.64 35.71
C ALA A 184 3.69 17.51 35.08
N PRO A 185 3.57 18.81 35.43
CA PRO A 185 2.52 19.65 34.90
C PRO A 185 2.77 19.93 33.43
N LEU A 186 1.71 19.82 32.64
CA LEU A 186 1.63 20.33 31.28
C LEU A 186 2.03 21.81 31.27
N LEU A 187 3.06 22.13 30.49
CA LEU A 187 3.44 23.51 30.20
C LEU A 187 2.37 24.09 29.27
N VAL A 188 1.34 24.68 29.88
CA VAL A 188 0.33 25.47 29.16
C VAL A 188 1.01 26.75 28.69
N VAL A 189 1.43 26.77 27.43
CA VAL A 189 1.83 28.00 26.75
C VAL A 189 0.56 28.83 26.53
N ARG A 190 0.33 29.81 27.41
CA ARG A 190 -0.63 30.88 27.18
C ARG A 190 -0.13 31.72 26.01
N LEU A 191 -0.67 31.52 24.81
CA LEU A 191 -0.61 32.54 23.77
C LEU A 191 -1.36 33.78 24.29
N GLY A 192 -0.64 34.88 24.47
CA GLY A 192 -1.24 36.20 24.67
C GLY A 192 -2.00 36.66 23.43
N PRO A 193 -2.88 37.68 23.55
CA PRO A 193 -3.56 38.25 22.40
C PRO A 193 -2.54 38.76 21.38
N PRO A 194 -2.83 38.69 20.06
CA PRO A 194 -1.92 39.16 19.03
C PRO A 194 -1.64 40.65 19.27
N GLY A 195 -0.38 40.97 19.55
CA GLY A 195 0.09 42.35 19.52
C GLY A 195 -0.15 42.92 18.13
N GLU A 196 -0.72 44.12 18.09
CA GLU A 196 -0.97 44.88 16.86
C GLU A 196 0.32 44.99 16.05
N ALA A 197 0.46 44.09 15.07
CA ALA A 197 1.43 44.23 14.02
C ALA A 197 0.99 45.43 13.18
N GLN A 198 1.71 46.53 13.34
CA GLN A 198 1.56 47.75 12.56
C GLN A 198 1.60 47.40 11.07
N ALA A 199 0.50 47.67 10.37
CA ALA A 199 0.36 47.41 8.95
C ALA A 199 1.44 48.20 8.17
N PRO A 200 2.13 47.59 7.20
CA PRO A 200 3.04 48.32 6.33
C PRO A 200 2.27 49.30 5.44
N ASP A 201 2.71 50.57 5.45
CA ASP A 201 2.20 51.67 4.66
C ASP A 201 2.50 51.44 3.17
N TYR A 202 1.52 50.97 2.41
CA TYR A 202 1.60 50.86 0.96
C TYR A 202 1.22 52.21 0.34
N ARG A 203 2.17 53.16 0.30
CA ARG A 203 2.04 54.30 -0.62
C ARG A 203 2.21 53.81 -2.06
N LEU A 204 1.11 53.81 -2.81
CA LEU A 204 1.12 53.70 -4.26
C LEU A 204 1.68 55.01 -4.87
N PRO A 205 2.74 54.96 -5.70
CA PRO A 205 3.14 56.12 -6.49
C PRO A 205 2.27 56.23 -7.75
N GLY A 206 1.57 57.36 -7.87
CA GLY A 206 1.32 58.06 -9.14
C GLY A 206 0.42 57.38 -10.17
N ALA A 207 -0.88 57.66 -10.11
CA ALA A 207 -1.72 57.66 -11.30
C ALA A 207 -1.26 58.80 -12.22
N THR A 208 -0.68 58.43 -13.37
CA THR A 208 -0.44 59.37 -14.48
C THR A 208 -1.27 58.89 -15.66
N GLU A 209 -2.39 59.60 -15.81
CA GLU A 209 -3.13 59.97 -17.02
C GLU A 209 -3.46 58.92 -18.09
N ALA A 210 -4.76 58.87 -18.37
CA ALA A 210 -5.40 58.17 -19.47
C ALA A 210 -4.87 58.66 -20.82
N SER A 211 -4.51 57.72 -21.69
CA SER A 211 -4.37 57.97 -23.12
C SER A 211 -5.54 57.28 -23.83
N GLU A 212 -6.44 58.11 -24.37
CA GLU A 212 -7.52 57.70 -25.26
C GLU A 212 -6.95 56.92 -26.47
N VAL A 213 -7.51 55.74 -26.75
CA VAL A 213 -7.32 55.03 -28.01
C VAL A 213 -8.51 55.36 -28.91
N SER A 214 -8.22 56.15 -29.94
CA SER A 214 -9.10 56.42 -31.08
C SER A 214 -9.33 55.14 -31.89
N VAL A 215 -10.60 54.87 -32.21
CA VAL A 215 -11.02 53.84 -33.17
C VAL A 215 -11.22 54.51 -34.53
N PRO A 216 -10.60 54.05 -35.63
CA PRO A 216 -10.94 54.53 -36.95
C PRO A 216 -12.17 53.79 -37.49
N ALA A 217 -13.15 54.55 -37.97
CA ALA A 217 -14.18 54.08 -38.87
C ALA A 217 -13.61 54.02 -40.30
N GLY A 218 -13.82 52.90 -40.98
CA GLY A 218 -13.48 52.66 -42.38
C GLY A 218 -13.97 51.30 -42.81
#